data_AF-A0A151RD82-F1
#
_entry.id   AF-A0A151RD82-F1
#
_cell.length_a   1.000
_cell.length_b   1.000
_cell.length_c   1.000
_cell.angle_alpha   90.00
_cell.angle_beta   90.00
_cell.angle_gamma   90.00
#
_symmetry.space_group_name_H-M   'P 1'
#
loop_
_entity.id
_entity.type
_entity.pdbx_description
1 polymer ?
#
loop_
_entity_poly.entity_id
_entity_poly.type
_entity_poly.pdbx_seq_one_letter_code
_entity_poly.pdbx_strand_id
1 'polypeptide(L)' 'MTLLHIKNTSQPCSWAKVVWSRFFHPMRSSILWRLLHQKMPTDENMSARGVMIVSMCSICKVVVESSDHLFL' A
#
# COMPACT_ATOMS: atom_id res chain seq x y z
N MET A 1 -3.25 -10.09 32.96
CA MET A 1 -3.30 -9.55 31.59
C MET A 1 -1.86 -9.35 31.12
N THR A 2 -1.23 -10.43 30.65
CA THR A 2 0.18 -10.46 30.27
C THR A 2 0.34 -9.89 28.86
N LEU A 3 0.99 -8.72 28.75
CA LEU A 3 1.42 -8.15 27.49
C LEU A 3 2.44 -9.09 26.84
N LEU A 4 2.03 -9.75 25.75
CA LEU A 4 2.93 -10.49 24.88
C LEU A 4 3.97 -9.53 24.30
N HIS A 5 5.17 -9.58 24.87
CA HIS A 5 6.34 -8.86 24.38
C HIS A 5 6.79 -9.56 23.09
N ILE A 6 6.18 -9.19 21.97
CA ILE A 6 6.62 -9.61 20.63
C ILE A 6 8.03 -9.03 20.44
N LYS A 7 9.05 -9.84 20.72
CA LYS A 7 10.42 -9.53 20.32
C LYS A 7 10.49 -9.68 18.81
N ASN A 8 10.28 -8.56 18.12
CA ASN A 8 10.43 -8.49 16.67
C ASN A 8 11.93 -8.53 16.34
N THR A 9 12.49 -9.72 16.11
CA THR A 9 13.80 -9.90 15.46
C THR A 9 13.67 -9.58 13.97
N SER A 10 13.15 -8.39 13.64
CA SER A 10 13.07 -7.93 12.25
C SER A 10 14.43 -7.43 11.80
N GLN A 11 14.89 -8.01 10.71
CA GLN A 11 16.01 -7.53 9.92
C GLN A 11 15.79 -6.03 9.61
N PRO A 12 16.81 -5.16 9.75
CA PRO A 12 16.65 -3.73 9.53
C PRO A 12 16.33 -3.47 8.04
N CYS A 13 15.04 -3.33 7.72
CA CYS A 13 14.57 -2.91 6.41
C CYS A 13 14.88 -1.42 6.19
N SER A 14 15.76 -1.10 5.25
CA SER A 14 16.12 0.28 4.89
C SER A 14 14.89 1.11 4.49
N TRP A 15 13.94 0.51 3.77
CA TRP A 15 12.69 1.15 3.37
C TRP A 15 11.80 1.57 4.56
N ALA A 16 11.83 0.82 5.67
CA ALA A 16 10.96 1.08 6.81
C ALA A 16 11.28 2.40 7.51
N LYS A 17 12.57 2.80 7.54
CA LYS A 17 12.99 4.10 8.07
C LYS A 17 12.42 5.27 7.26
N VAL A 18 12.28 5.09 5.95
CA VAL A 18 11.71 6.10 5.05
C VAL A 18 10.21 6.20 5.27
N VAL A 19 9.50 5.06 5.26
CA VAL A 19 8.03 5.00 5.44
C VAL A 19 7.60 5.59 6.78
N TRP A 20 8.29 5.21 7.86
CA TRP A 20 7.94 5.60 9.24
C TRP A 20 8.72 6.80 9.74
N SER A 21 9.32 7.60 8.85
CA SER A 21 10.01 8.83 9.25
C SER A 21 9.02 9.80 9.91
N ARG A 22 9.44 10.42 11.01
CA ARG A 22 8.65 11.41 11.78
C ARG A 22 8.27 12.65 10.95
N PHE A 23 8.92 12.84 9.81
CA PHE A 23 8.59 13.89 8.85
C PHE A 23 7.24 13.64 8.13
N PHE A 24 6.84 12.39 7.94
CA PHE A 24 5.60 12.06 7.27
C PHE A 24 4.44 12.02 8.25
N HIS A 25 3.32 12.64 7.86
CA HIS A 25 2.06 12.47 8.58
C HIS A 25 1.64 10.99 8.51
N PRO A 26 1.06 10.39 9.57
CA PRO A 26 0.70 8.97 9.61
C PRO A 26 -0.10 8.48 8.40
N MET A 27 -0.96 9.33 7.84
CA MET A 27 -1.70 9.05 6.61
C MET A 27 -0.78 8.81 5.41
N ARG A 28 0.25 9.66 5.23
CA ARG A 28 1.23 9.54 4.13
C ARG A 28 2.08 8.29 4.27
N SER A 29 2.53 7.99 5.49
CA SER A 29 3.22 6.74 5.80
C SER A 29 2.36 5.51 5.48
N SER A 30 1.06 5.55 5.79
CA SER A 30 0.13 4.47 5.47
C SER A 30 -0.03 4.25 3.96
N ILE A 31 -0.16 5.33 3.19
CA ILE A 31 -0.25 5.25 1.72
C ILE A 31 1.04 4.67 1.14
N LEU A 32 2.20 5.19 1.56
CA LEU A 32 3.49 4.72 1.05
C LEU A 32 3.74 3.25 1.38
N TRP A 33 3.39 2.80 2.59
CA TRP A 33 3.45 1.39 2.96
C TRP A 33 2.57 0.52 2.06
N ARG A 34 1.33 0.95 1.78
CA ARG A 34 0.42 0.21 0.89
C ARG A 34 0.97 0.15 -0.53
N LEU A 35 1.53 1.25 -1.04
CA LEU A 35 2.13 1.32 -2.36
C LEU A 35 3.31 0.34 -2.49
N LEU A 36 4.26 0.37 -1.54
CA LEU A 36 5.42 -0.52 -1.53
C LEU A 36 5.07 -2.01 -1.48
N HIS A 37 3.96 -2.34 -0.83
CA HIS A 37 3.50 -3.73 -0.70
C HIS A 37 2.47 -4.13 -1.76
N GLN A 38 2.17 -3.29 -2.76
CA GLN A 38 1.10 -3.52 -3.74
C GLN A 38 -0.25 -3.83 -3.07
N LYS A 39 -0.50 -3.18 -1.93
CA LYS A 39 -1.73 -3.29 -1.13
C LYS A 39 -2.64 -2.08 -1.26
N MET A 40 -2.46 -1.30 -2.32
CA MET A 40 -3.41 -0.25 -2.65
C MET A 40 -4.75 -0.90 -3.06
N PRO A 41 -5.89 -0.28 -2.69
CA PRO A 41 -7.21 -0.76 -3.05
C PRO A 41 -7.53 -0.39 -4.51
N THR A 42 -6.62 -0.73 -5.42
CA THR A 42 -6.78 -0.54 -6.85
C THR A 42 -7.55 -1.71 -7.44
N ASP A 43 -8.23 -1.46 -8.56
CA ASP A 43 -9.00 -2.49 -9.26
C ASP A 43 -8.14 -3.68 -9.69
N GLU A 44 -6.89 -3.44 -10.09
CA GLU A 44 -5.92 -4.51 -10.37
C GLU A 44 -5.79 -5.49 -9.19
N ASN A 45 -5.67 -4.97 -7.96
CA ASN A 45 -5.36 -5.75 -6.77
C ASN A 45 -6.62 -6.46 -6.26
N MET A 46 -7.78 -5.85 -6.45
CA MET A 46 -9.05 -6.49 -6.18
C MET A 46 -9.33 -7.63 -7.17
N SER A 47 -9.04 -7.43 -8.47
CA SER A 47 -9.18 -8.47 -9.49
C SER A 47 -8.24 -9.66 -9.25
N ALA A 48 -6.98 -9.40 -8.85
CA ALA A 48 -6.01 -10.43 -8.50
C ALA A 48 -6.45 -11.30 -7.31
N ARG A 49 -7.34 -10.78 -6.46
CA ARG A 49 -7.92 -11.49 -5.31
C ARG A 49 -9.25 -12.17 -5.65
N GLY A 50 -9.63 -12.20 -6.93
CA GLY A 50 -10.84 -12.87 -7.43
C GLY A 50 -12.11 -12.03 -7.32
N VAL A 51 -12.00 -10.73 -7.02
CA VAL A 51 -13.17 -9.82 -7.04
C VAL A 51 -13.40 -9.37 -8.47
N MET A 52 -14.54 -9.74 -9.05
CA MET A 52 -14.95 -9.30 -10.37
C MET A 52 -15.32 -7.81 -10.33
N ILE A 53 -14.50 -6.96 -10.96
CA ILE A 53 -14.72 -5.52 -11.03
C ILE A 53 -14.70 -5.10 -12.49
N VAL A 54 -15.74 -4.38 -12.91
CA VAL A 54 -15.72 -3.64 -14.18
C VAL A 54 -14.93 -2.37 -13.90
N SER A 55 -13.64 -2.42 -14.24
CA SER A 55 -12.68 -1.39 -13.88
C SER A 55 -12.46 -0.42 -15.03
N MET A 56 -12.49 0.87 -14.71
CA MET A 56 -12.01 1.94 -15.56
C MET A 56 -11.44 3.02 -14.65
N CYS A 57 -10.19 3.42 -14.89
CA CYS A 57 -9.52 4.42 -14.08
C CYS A 57 -10.35 5.70 -14.01
N SER A 58 -10.60 6.17 -12.80
CA SER A 58 -11.42 7.37 -12.56
C SER A 58 -10.78 8.65 -13.11
N ILE A 59 -9.45 8.66 -13.30
CA ILE A 59 -8.68 9.81 -13.77
C ILE A 59 -8.64 9.86 -15.30
N CYS A 60 -8.07 8.82 -15.95
CA CYS A 60 -7.91 8.85 -17.40
C CYS A 60 -9.14 8.34 -18.17
N LYS A 61 -9.98 7.51 -17.53
CA LYS A 61 -11.15 6.85 -18.15
C LYS A 61 -10.83 6.01 -19.41
N VAL A 62 -9.59 5.57 -19.55
CA VAL A 62 -9.12 4.79 -20.72
C VAL A 62 -8.65 3.41 -20.31
N VAL A 63 -7.84 3.31 -19.25
CA VAL A 63 -7.22 2.05 -18.80
C VAL A 63 -7.78 1.58 -17.46
N VAL A 64 -7.50 0.32 -17.11
CA VAL A 64 -7.76 -0.25 -15.78
C VAL A 64 -7.09 0.58 -14.68
N GLU A 65 -7.68 0.68 -13.50
CA GLU A 65 -7.04 1.40 -12.40
C GLU A 65 -5.90 0.57 -11.80
N SER A 66 -4.67 1.07 -11.91
CA SER A 66 -3.47 0.49 -11.31
C SER A 66 -2.71 1.48 -10.44
N SER A 67 -1.92 0.94 -9.52
CA SER A 67 -1.09 1.74 -8.60
C SER A 67 -0.07 2.58 -9.38
N ASP A 68 0.54 2.00 -10.42
CA ASP A 68 1.46 2.69 -11.30
C ASP A 68 0.74 3.81 -12.05
N HIS A 69 -0.44 3.54 -12.60
CA HIS A 69 -1.19 4.57 -13.34
C HIS A 69 -1.69 5.74 -12.46
N LEU A 70 -1.89 5.52 -11.15
CA LEU A 70 -2.34 6.56 -10.22
C LEU A 70 -1.20 7.45 -9.68
N PHE A 71 0.04 6.93 -9.62
CA PHE A 71 1.14 7.58 -8.90
C PHE A 71 2.45 7.76 -9.70
N LEU A 72 2.52 7.28 -10.96
CA LEU A 72 3.65 7.48 -11.89
C LEU A 72 3.25 8.30 -13.12
#